data_AF-A0A815A522-F1
#
_entry.id   AF-A0A815A522-F1
#
_cell.length_a   1.000
_cell.length_b   1.000
_cell.length_c   1.000
_cell.angle_alpha   90.00
_cell.angle_beta   90.00
_cell.angle_gamma   90.00
#
_symmetry.space_group_name_H-M   'P 1'
#
loop_
_entity.id
_entity.type
_entity.pdbx_description
1 polymer ?
#
loop_
_entity_poly.entity_id
_entity_poly.type
_entity_poly.pdbx_seq_one_letter_code
_entity_poly.pdbx_strand_id
1 'polypeptide(L)'
;MVGIDGRNKNVLDSKYICPVCALILRDPVQFIACGHRQCQTCLPNKHQRETTCLQCQTKMLRTEVFLDRGFQNEMKTLLIVCSWCQWDGILYNYQKHLDESHPNLTCEYCGEQFSSTNKFNEHKVSTCQKISVECLMKDFGCNERIIRANMKEHYMTEQHQKSVSKCIRQFLSHDSDRRIDTDCPQTTTESYNPDTSQFEALHGILNIFAGGIKALGNDGQRLNNQSLQAQVTLQTLEEKLPGLKLSMEESNGFLQGVNCNLDILKQDFTSLQEKVNDL
;
A
#
# COMPACT_ATOMS: atom_id res chain seq x y z
N MET A 1 -15.03 -4.25 -6.86
CA MET A 1 -15.63 -5.59 -6.63
C MET A 1 -14.83 -6.37 -5.59
N VAL A 2 -15.52 -6.85 -4.55
CA VAL A 2 -14.94 -7.67 -3.48
C VAL A 2 -14.47 -8.97 -4.09
N GLY A 3 -13.42 -9.54 -3.51
CA GLY A 3 -13.17 -10.97 -3.63
C GLY A 3 -14.46 -11.75 -3.46
N ILE A 4 -14.90 -12.35 -4.56
CA ILE A 4 -16.01 -13.30 -4.58
C ILE A 4 -15.40 -14.63 -4.10
N ASP A 5 -15.07 -14.70 -2.81
CA ASP A 5 -13.86 -15.41 -2.37
C ASP A 5 -14.05 -16.78 -1.73
N GLY A 6 -15.27 -17.27 -1.55
CA GLY A 6 -15.47 -18.58 -0.90
C GLY A 6 -16.57 -19.40 -1.55
N ARG A 7 -17.80 -18.91 -1.50
CA ARG A 7 -18.97 -19.70 -1.88
C ARG A 7 -19.07 -20.01 -3.39
N ASN A 8 -18.48 -19.17 -4.24
CA ASN A 8 -18.58 -19.33 -5.70
C ASN A 8 -17.42 -20.12 -6.32
N LYS A 9 -16.29 -20.31 -5.61
CA LYS A 9 -15.09 -20.94 -6.18
C LYS A 9 -15.30 -22.41 -6.58
N ASN A 10 -16.19 -23.11 -5.89
CA ASN A 10 -16.49 -24.52 -6.17
C ASN A 10 -17.62 -24.70 -7.19
N VAL A 11 -18.26 -23.62 -7.64
CA VAL A 11 -19.45 -23.65 -8.50
C VAL A 11 -19.14 -23.10 -9.90
N LEU A 12 -18.16 -22.19 -9.99
CA LEU A 12 -17.77 -21.56 -11.25
C LEU A 12 -16.64 -22.31 -11.94
N ASP A 13 -16.68 -22.32 -13.28
CA ASP A 13 -15.58 -22.81 -14.10
C ASP A 13 -14.29 -22.05 -13.77
N SER A 14 -13.20 -22.81 -13.64
CA SER A 14 -11.83 -22.34 -13.46
C SER A 14 -11.42 -21.19 -14.38
N LYS A 15 -11.98 -21.11 -15.62
CA LYS A 15 -11.69 -20.02 -16.55
C LYS A 15 -12.08 -18.64 -16.03
N TYR A 16 -13.02 -18.56 -15.09
CA TYR A 16 -13.47 -17.31 -14.49
C TYR A 16 -12.67 -16.90 -13.25
N ILE A 17 -11.76 -17.77 -12.78
CA ILE A 17 -10.98 -17.58 -11.58
C ILE A 17 -9.57 -17.09 -11.95
N CYS A 18 -9.12 -16.03 -11.30
CA CYS A 18 -7.78 -15.51 -11.49
C CYS A 18 -6.74 -16.46 -10.88
N PRO A 19 -5.71 -16.90 -11.61
CA PRO A 19 -4.68 -17.79 -11.07
C PRO A 19 -3.78 -17.12 -10.02
N VAL A 20 -3.74 -15.78 -9.98
CA VAL A 20 -2.87 -15.02 -9.07
C VAL A 20 -3.55 -14.75 -7.72
N CYS A 21 -4.76 -14.20 -7.73
CA CYS A 21 -5.49 -13.89 -6.50
C CYS A 21 -6.51 -14.98 -6.10
N ALA A 22 -6.61 -16.05 -6.91
CA ALA A 22 -7.48 -17.20 -6.70
C ALA A 22 -8.97 -16.86 -6.55
N LEU A 23 -9.45 -15.77 -7.14
CA LEU A 23 -10.84 -15.32 -7.03
C LEU A 23 -11.34 -14.77 -8.37
N ILE A 24 -12.66 -14.52 -8.50
CA ILE A 24 -13.27 -14.17 -9.80
C ILE A 24 -12.53 -13.00 -10.46
N LEU A 25 -12.21 -13.14 -11.75
CA LEU A 25 -11.43 -12.17 -12.52
C LEU A 25 -12.08 -10.76 -12.47
N ARG A 26 -11.25 -9.75 -12.18
CA ARG A 26 -11.62 -8.33 -12.23
C ARG A 26 -10.83 -7.64 -13.31
N ASP A 27 -11.55 -7.01 -14.24
CA ASP A 27 -10.97 -6.41 -15.45
C ASP A 27 -9.98 -7.39 -16.10
N PRO A 28 -10.49 -8.55 -16.58
CA PRO A 28 -9.65 -9.62 -17.08
C PRO A 28 -8.76 -9.10 -18.21
N VAL A 29 -7.46 -9.31 -18.06
CA VAL A 29 -6.50 -9.13 -19.14
C VAL A 29 -6.16 -10.49 -19.73
N GLN A 30 -5.94 -10.54 -21.04
CA GLN A 30 -5.47 -11.73 -21.74
C GLN A 30 -4.08 -11.50 -22.30
N PHE A 31 -3.22 -12.50 -22.14
CA PHE A 31 -1.88 -12.54 -22.71
C PHE A 31 -1.95 -13.10 -24.14
N ILE A 32 -1.55 -12.33 -25.16
CA ILE A 32 -1.68 -12.77 -26.58
C ILE A 32 -0.91 -14.06 -26.83
N ALA A 33 0.32 -14.18 -26.29
CA ALA A 33 1.21 -15.29 -26.64
C ALA A 33 0.74 -16.67 -26.10
N CYS A 34 -0.04 -16.70 -25.02
CA CYS A 34 -0.44 -17.96 -24.37
C CYS A 34 -1.95 -18.07 -24.09
N GLY A 35 -2.73 -17.01 -24.29
CA GLY A 35 -4.18 -17.00 -24.09
C GLY A 35 -4.65 -17.01 -22.64
N HIS A 36 -3.75 -17.11 -21.65
CA HIS A 36 -4.10 -17.09 -20.23
C HIS A 36 -4.69 -15.74 -19.80
N ARG A 37 -5.47 -15.76 -18.72
CA ARG A 37 -6.16 -14.57 -18.18
C ARG A 37 -5.86 -14.34 -16.72
N GLN A 38 -5.80 -13.07 -16.32
CA GLN A 38 -5.70 -12.66 -14.92
C GLN A 38 -6.33 -11.28 -14.69
N CYS A 39 -6.46 -10.84 -13.44
CA CYS A 39 -6.94 -9.48 -13.18
C CYS A 39 -5.92 -8.45 -13.67
N GLN A 40 -6.39 -7.31 -14.19
CA GLN A 40 -5.50 -6.20 -14.53
C GLN A 40 -4.61 -5.76 -13.35
N THR A 41 -5.17 -5.75 -12.14
CA THR A 41 -4.47 -5.42 -10.89
C THR A 41 -3.51 -6.50 -10.42
N CYS A 42 -3.62 -7.72 -10.95
CA CYS A 42 -2.69 -8.82 -10.71
C CYS A 42 -1.54 -8.85 -11.73
N LEU A 43 -1.50 -7.92 -12.70
CA LEU A 43 -0.36 -7.81 -13.60
C LEU A 43 0.92 -7.40 -12.85
N PRO A 44 2.06 -8.01 -13.20
CA PRO A 44 3.37 -7.51 -12.77
C PRO A 44 3.56 -6.05 -13.21
N ASN A 45 4.45 -5.36 -12.47
CA ASN A 45 4.78 -3.93 -12.54
C ASN A 45 4.36 -3.22 -13.85
N LYS A 46 3.50 -2.20 -13.72
CA LYS A 46 2.97 -1.43 -14.85
C LYS A 46 4.00 -0.69 -15.69
N HIS A 47 5.22 -0.55 -15.18
CA HIS A 47 6.30 0.21 -15.82
C HIS A 47 7.30 -0.65 -16.61
N GLN A 48 7.17 -1.99 -16.58
CA GLN A 48 8.05 -2.86 -17.37
C GLN A 48 7.61 -2.90 -18.84
N ARG A 49 8.58 -2.98 -19.76
CA ARG A 49 8.31 -3.16 -21.20
C ARG A 49 7.89 -4.59 -21.54
N GLU A 50 8.44 -5.55 -20.81
CA GLU A 50 8.15 -6.97 -20.92
C GLU A 50 7.35 -7.44 -19.71
N THR A 51 6.63 -8.53 -19.89
CA THR A 51 5.87 -9.18 -18.82
C THR A 51 5.89 -10.69 -19.04
N THR A 52 5.80 -11.43 -17.94
CA THR A 52 5.78 -12.89 -17.95
C THR A 52 4.42 -13.36 -17.48
N CYS A 53 3.83 -14.32 -18.20
CA CYS A 53 2.64 -15.01 -17.73
C CYS A 53 3.00 -15.86 -16.50
N LEU A 54 2.39 -15.58 -15.35
CA LEU A 54 2.67 -16.31 -14.10
C LEU A 54 2.12 -17.75 -14.09
N GLN A 55 1.28 -18.10 -15.07
CA GLN A 55 0.68 -19.43 -15.17
C GLN A 55 1.55 -20.40 -15.99
N CYS A 56 2.18 -19.93 -17.07
CA CYS A 56 2.96 -20.78 -18.00
C CYS A 56 4.37 -20.27 -18.29
N GLN A 57 4.79 -19.19 -17.63
CA GLN A 57 6.12 -18.58 -17.74
C GLN A 57 6.48 -18.04 -19.13
N THR A 58 5.52 -17.97 -20.06
CA THR A 58 5.72 -17.33 -21.37
C THR A 58 5.97 -15.84 -21.20
N LYS A 59 7.11 -15.37 -21.71
CA LYS A 59 7.47 -13.95 -21.80
C LYS A 59 6.83 -13.31 -23.03
N MET A 60 6.44 -12.05 -22.90
CA MET A 60 5.92 -11.24 -24.00
C MET A 60 6.06 -9.76 -23.69
N LEU A 61 5.82 -8.91 -24.69
CA LEU A 61 5.76 -7.48 -24.48
C LEU A 61 4.49 -7.11 -23.71
N ARG A 62 4.56 -6.04 -22.92
CA ARG A 62 3.39 -5.54 -22.19
C ARG A 62 2.29 -5.01 -23.12
N THR A 63 2.67 -4.61 -24.33
CA THR A 63 1.75 -4.27 -25.43
C THR A 63 1.00 -5.49 -25.97
N GLU A 64 1.48 -6.69 -25.70
CA GLU A 64 0.84 -7.98 -26.05
C GLU A 64 -0.08 -8.50 -24.93
N VAL A 65 -0.44 -7.63 -23.98
CA VAL A 65 -1.44 -7.89 -22.95
C VAL A 65 -2.55 -6.86 -23.07
N PHE A 66 -3.77 -7.33 -23.26
CA PHE A 66 -4.93 -6.46 -23.50
C PHE A 66 -6.07 -6.77 -22.53
N LEU A 67 -6.90 -5.77 -22.27
CA LEU A 67 -8.16 -5.95 -21.54
C LEU A 67 -9.12 -6.77 -22.40
N ASP A 68 -9.45 -7.98 -21.95
CA ASP A 68 -10.35 -8.90 -22.64
C ASP A 68 -11.80 -8.52 -22.36
N ARG A 69 -12.28 -7.50 -23.06
CA ARG A 69 -13.65 -6.99 -22.94
C ARG A 69 -14.69 -8.03 -23.36
N GLY A 70 -14.34 -8.91 -24.30
CA GLY A 70 -15.23 -9.99 -24.75
C GLY A 70 -15.50 -10.95 -23.59
N PHE A 71 -14.44 -11.42 -22.96
CA PHE A 71 -14.54 -12.27 -21.78
C PHE A 71 -15.18 -11.54 -20.58
N GLN A 72 -14.83 -10.28 -20.34
CA GLN A 72 -15.47 -9.48 -19.29
C GLN A 72 -16.99 -9.34 -19.50
N ASN A 73 -17.45 -9.27 -20.75
CA ASN A 73 -18.88 -9.22 -21.07
C ASN A 73 -19.54 -10.59 -20.89
N GLU A 74 -18.90 -11.69 -21.27
CA GLU A 74 -19.37 -13.06 -20.98
C GLU A 74 -19.57 -13.24 -19.46
N MET A 75 -18.61 -12.76 -18.66
CA MET A 75 -18.67 -12.90 -17.20
C MET A 75 -19.88 -12.21 -16.54
N LYS A 76 -20.51 -11.23 -17.19
CA LYS A 76 -21.62 -10.46 -16.60
C LYS A 76 -22.84 -11.32 -16.25
N THR A 77 -23.05 -12.41 -16.98
CA THR A 77 -24.20 -13.32 -16.80
C THR A 77 -23.92 -14.45 -15.82
N LEU A 78 -22.71 -14.52 -15.24
CA LEU A 78 -22.36 -15.54 -14.26
C LEU A 78 -23.28 -15.46 -13.05
N LEU A 79 -23.93 -16.58 -12.73
CA LEU A 79 -24.68 -16.72 -11.49
C LEU A 79 -23.70 -16.83 -10.34
N ILE A 80 -23.88 -15.95 -9.35
CA ILE A 80 -23.06 -15.90 -8.16
C ILE A 80 -23.95 -15.73 -6.93
N VAL A 81 -23.42 -16.13 -5.78
CA VAL A 81 -24.03 -15.89 -4.47
C VAL A 81 -23.26 -14.82 -3.70
N CYS A 82 -23.98 -13.97 -2.98
CA CYS A 82 -23.38 -12.98 -2.09
C CYS A 82 -22.70 -13.66 -0.91
N SER A 83 -21.54 -13.16 -0.49
CA SER A 83 -20.80 -13.70 0.66
C SER A 83 -21.45 -13.38 2.01
N TRP A 84 -22.30 -12.36 2.11
CA TRP A 84 -22.81 -11.84 3.39
C TRP A 84 -24.31 -11.95 3.60
N CYS A 85 -25.05 -12.41 2.61
CA CYS A 85 -26.48 -12.68 2.74
C CYS A 85 -26.90 -13.89 1.90
N GLN A 86 -28.21 -14.06 1.74
CA GLN A 86 -28.84 -15.13 0.96
C GLN A 86 -29.04 -14.76 -0.52
N TRP A 87 -28.66 -13.54 -0.92
CA TRP A 87 -28.83 -13.11 -2.31
C TRP A 87 -27.99 -13.96 -3.26
N ASP A 88 -28.62 -14.36 -4.36
CA ASP A 88 -28.00 -14.92 -5.54
C ASP A 88 -28.50 -14.18 -6.79
N GLY A 89 -27.69 -14.17 -7.84
CA GLY A 89 -28.02 -13.49 -9.08
C GLY A 89 -26.83 -13.34 -10.01
N ILE A 90 -26.99 -12.58 -11.07
CA ILE A 90 -25.92 -12.37 -12.07
C ILE A 90 -24.84 -11.41 -11.57
N LEU A 91 -23.58 -11.67 -11.94
CA LEU A 91 -22.41 -10.86 -11.58
C LEU A 91 -22.59 -9.37 -11.92
N TYR A 92 -23.26 -9.06 -13.04
CA TYR A 92 -23.56 -7.68 -13.44
C TYR A 92 -24.31 -6.87 -12.37
N ASN A 93 -25.27 -7.50 -11.68
CA ASN A 93 -26.08 -6.85 -10.65
C ASN A 93 -25.43 -6.87 -9.26
N TYR A 94 -24.31 -7.58 -9.11
CA TYR A 94 -23.72 -7.82 -7.80
C TYR A 94 -23.26 -6.55 -7.10
N GLN A 95 -22.58 -5.66 -7.84
CA GLN A 95 -22.08 -4.42 -7.24
C GLN A 95 -23.23 -3.56 -6.72
N LYS A 96 -24.33 -3.46 -7.47
CA LYS A 96 -25.56 -2.79 -7.04
C LYS A 96 -26.13 -3.43 -5.78
N HIS A 97 -26.25 -4.76 -5.76
CA HIS A 97 -26.69 -5.49 -4.57
C HIS A 97 -25.83 -5.16 -3.34
N LEU A 98 -24.50 -5.15 -3.49
CA LEU A 98 -23.59 -4.84 -2.39
C LEU A 98 -23.81 -3.43 -1.85
N ASP A 99 -23.96 -2.44 -2.72
CA ASP A 99 -24.13 -1.04 -2.30
C ASP A 99 -25.50 -0.79 -1.66
N GLU A 100 -26.56 -1.52 -2.06
CA GLU A 100 -27.91 -1.40 -1.49
C GLU A 100 -28.09 -2.23 -0.20
N SER A 101 -27.55 -3.45 -0.16
CA SER A 101 -27.78 -4.41 0.94
C SER A 101 -26.66 -4.43 1.99
N HIS A 102 -25.49 -3.88 1.66
CA HIS A 102 -24.33 -3.84 2.55
C HIS A 102 -23.67 -2.44 2.58
N PRO A 103 -24.42 -1.35 2.89
CA PRO A 103 -23.92 0.02 2.77
C PRO A 103 -22.85 0.41 3.81
N ASN A 104 -22.70 -0.34 4.91
CA ASN A 104 -21.77 -0.02 6.00
C ASN A 104 -20.82 -1.20 6.24
N LEU A 105 -19.79 -1.30 5.39
CA LEU A 105 -18.77 -2.33 5.53
C LEU A 105 -17.71 -1.87 6.51
N THR A 106 -17.48 -2.67 7.54
CA THR A 106 -16.39 -2.45 8.50
C THR A 106 -15.26 -3.43 8.21
N CYS A 107 -14.03 -2.94 8.12
CA CYS A 107 -12.87 -3.80 7.86
C CYS A 107 -12.59 -4.66 9.08
N GLU A 108 -12.62 -5.99 8.94
CA GLU A 108 -12.36 -6.89 10.07
C GLU A 108 -10.92 -6.78 10.63
N TYR A 109 -9.99 -6.20 9.88
CA TYR A 109 -8.58 -6.07 10.29
C TYR A 109 -8.28 -4.73 10.98
N CYS A 110 -8.82 -3.62 10.46
CA CYS A 110 -8.49 -2.28 10.98
C CYS A 110 -9.65 -1.53 11.63
N GLY A 111 -10.89 -1.97 11.45
CA GLY A 111 -12.09 -1.31 11.98
C GLY A 111 -12.56 -0.07 11.19
N GLU A 112 -11.89 0.32 10.10
CA GLU A 112 -12.37 1.42 9.26
C GLU A 112 -13.71 1.07 8.60
N GLN A 113 -14.60 2.05 8.55
CA GLN A 113 -15.91 1.96 7.94
C GLN A 113 -15.91 2.55 6.54
N PHE A 114 -16.63 1.89 5.64
CA PHE A 114 -16.71 2.27 4.24
C PHE A 114 -18.17 2.28 3.81
N SER A 115 -18.58 3.42 3.24
CA SER A 115 -19.91 3.63 2.64
C SER A 115 -20.03 3.06 1.22
N SER A 116 -18.92 2.57 0.66
CA SER A 116 -18.87 1.99 -0.67
C SER A 116 -18.04 0.73 -0.65
N THR A 117 -18.61 -0.32 -1.22
CA THR A 117 -17.94 -1.60 -1.36
C THR A 117 -16.67 -1.49 -2.18
N ASN A 118 -16.63 -0.66 -3.22
CA ASN A 118 -15.42 -0.48 -4.03
C ASN A 118 -14.26 0.10 -3.20
N LYS A 119 -14.53 1.13 -2.40
CA LYS A 119 -13.52 1.72 -1.49
C LYS A 119 -13.06 0.73 -0.43
N PHE A 120 -13.98 -0.04 0.13
CA PHE A 120 -13.66 -1.13 1.07
C PHE A 120 -12.68 -2.16 0.47
N ASN A 121 -12.88 -2.51 -0.80
CA ASN A 121 -12.05 -3.50 -1.49
C ASN A 121 -10.67 -2.97 -1.84
N GLU A 122 -10.62 -1.77 -2.40
CA GLU A 122 -9.37 -1.07 -2.64
C GLU A 122 -8.57 -0.99 -1.34
N HIS A 123 -9.23 -0.65 -0.23
CA HIS A 123 -8.61 -0.65 1.08
C HIS A 123 -7.97 -2.00 1.45
N LYS A 124 -8.72 -3.11 1.41
CA LYS A 124 -8.15 -4.44 1.73
C LYS A 124 -6.94 -4.77 0.86
N VAL A 125 -7.04 -4.49 -0.45
CA VAL A 125 -6.00 -4.84 -1.42
C VAL A 125 -4.74 -3.98 -1.26
N SER A 126 -4.86 -2.67 -1.07
CA SER A 126 -3.72 -1.76 -1.21
C SER A 126 -3.38 -0.94 0.03
N THR A 127 -4.34 -0.55 0.88
CA THR A 127 -4.07 0.45 1.93
C THR A 127 -4.22 -0.04 3.37
N CYS A 128 -4.96 -1.12 3.62
CA CYS A 128 -5.15 -1.68 4.95
C CYS A 128 -3.81 -2.06 5.59
N GLN A 129 -3.43 -1.41 6.69
CA GLN A 129 -2.15 -1.67 7.35
C GLN A 129 -2.19 -2.86 8.30
N LYS A 130 -3.37 -3.23 8.79
CA LYS A 130 -3.56 -4.32 9.76
C LYS A 130 -3.87 -5.68 9.13
N ILE A 131 -4.00 -5.75 7.79
CA ILE A 131 -4.26 -7.01 7.09
C ILE A 131 -2.99 -7.87 6.99
N SER A 132 -3.13 -9.19 7.16
CA SER A 132 -2.06 -10.17 6.98
C SER A 132 -1.99 -10.65 5.52
N VAL A 133 -0.85 -10.41 4.85
CA VAL A 133 -0.59 -10.74 3.45
C VAL A 133 0.63 -11.66 3.32
N GLU A 134 0.70 -12.43 2.23
CA GLU A 134 1.87 -13.24 1.93
C GLU A 134 3.07 -12.37 1.57
N CYS A 135 4.27 -12.80 1.98
CA CYS A 135 5.51 -12.13 1.59
C CYS A 135 5.73 -12.18 0.07
N LEU A 136 6.17 -11.07 -0.52
CA LEU A 136 6.50 -11.02 -1.96
C LEU A 136 7.71 -11.89 -2.34
N MET A 137 8.53 -12.31 -1.35
CA MET A 137 9.66 -13.21 -1.55
C MET A 137 9.28 -14.70 -1.39
N LYS A 138 7.99 -15.06 -1.50
CA LYS A 138 7.53 -16.45 -1.46
C LYS A 138 8.24 -17.34 -2.48
N ASP A 139 8.42 -16.85 -3.69
CA ASP A 139 9.13 -17.57 -4.77
C ASP A 139 10.63 -17.73 -4.48
N PHE A 140 11.16 -17.00 -3.51
CA PHE A 140 12.53 -17.10 -3.02
C PHE A 140 12.62 -17.84 -1.67
N GLY A 141 11.54 -18.51 -1.25
CA GLY A 141 11.49 -19.39 -0.08
C GLY A 141 10.91 -18.76 1.19
N CYS A 142 10.33 -17.56 1.14
CA CYS A 142 9.68 -16.95 2.32
C CYS A 142 8.18 -17.28 2.37
N ASN A 143 7.79 -18.23 3.23
CA ASN A 143 6.39 -18.65 3.38
C ASN A 143 5.61 -17.89 4.47
N GLU A 144 6.15 -16.79 5.00
CA GLU A 144 5.51 -16.07 6.09
C GLU A 144 4.33 -15.20 5.61
N ARG A 145 3.28 -15.13 6.46
CA ARG A 145 2.18 -14.18 6.31
C ARG A 145 2.38 -13.05 7.31
N ILE A 146 2.47 -11.83 6.81
CA ILE A 146 2.94 -10.67 7.55
C ILE A 146 1.86 -9.60 7.55
N ILE A 147 1.65 -8.97 8.70
CA ILE A 147 0.81 -7.77 8.80
C ILE A 147 1.45 -6.68 7.94
N ARG A 148 0.68 -6.06 7.03
CA ARG A 148 1.22 -5.10 6.05
C ARG A 148 2.06 -3.98 6.69
N ALA A 149 1.65 -3.48 7.86
CA ALA A 149 2.41 -2.49 8.64
C ALA A 149 3.83 -2.96 8.99
N ASN A 150 4.00 -4.25 9.26
CA ASN A 150 5.26 -4.86 9.72
C ASN A 150 6.12 -5.39 8.56
N MET A 151 5.70 -5.17 7.32
CA MET A 151 6.40 -5.68 6.14
C MET A 151 7.80 -5.07 6.01
N LYS A 152 7.98 -3.83 6.48
CA LYS A 152 9.28 -3.14 6.48
C LYS A 152 10.28 -3.85 7.38
N GLU A 153 9.90 -4.16 8.63
CA GLU A 153 10.76 -4.90 9.55
C GLU A 153 11.02 -6.32 9.03
N HIS A 154 9.99 -6.98 8.48
CA HIS A 154 10.13 -8.32 7.92
C HIS A 154 11.13 -8.39 6.76
N TYR A 155 11.18 -7.39 5.86
CA TYR A 155 12.21 -7.32 4.81
C TYR A 155 13.64 -7.17 5.34
N MET A 156 13.80 -6.73 6.59
CA MET A 156 15.11 -6.59 7.23
C MET A 156 15.57 -7.84 7.98
N THR A 157 14.79 -8.93 7.96
CA THR A 157 15.19 -10.21 8.59
C THR A 157 16.45 -10.78 7.95
N GLU A 158 17.25 -11.50 8.75
CA GLU A 158 18.46 -12.17 8.24
C GLU A 158 18.17 -13.12 7.08
N GLN A 159 16.99 -13.77 7.08
CA GLN A 159 16.57 -14.66 5.99
C GLN A 159 16.49 -13.88 4.67
N HIS A 160 15.84 -12.73 4.67
CA HIS A 160 15.72 -11.88 3.49
C HIS A 160 17.04 -11.24 3.10
N GLN A 161 17.82 -10.74 4.07
CA GLN A 161 19.15 -10.22 3.82
C GLN A 161 20.05 -11.29 3.18
N LYS A 162 20.08 -12.51 3.71
CA LYS A 162 20.84 -13.64 3.15
C LYS A 162 20.34 -14.02 1.75
N SER A 163 19.03 -14.01 1.53
CA SER A 163 18.42 -14.30 0.22
C SER A 163 18.84 -13.25 -0.82
N VAL A 164 18.74 -11.97 -0.46
CA VAL A 164 19.18 -10.84 -1.29
C VAL A 164 20.70 -10.89 -1.52
N SER A 165 21.52 -11.10 -0.48
CA SER A 165 22.98 -11.20 -0.61
C SER A 165 23.44 -12.42 -1.41
N LYS A 166 22.76 -13.56 -1.29
CA LYS A 166 23.02 -14.74 -2.14
C LYS A 166 22.74 -14.39 -3.60
N CYS A 167 21.61 -13.75 -3.86
CA CYS A 167 21.23 -13.31 -5.19
C CYS A 167 22.27 -12.31 -5.76
N ILE A 168 22.68 -11.29 -4.99
CA ILE A 168 23.72 -10.32 -5.39
C ILE A 168 25.07 -11.00 -5.66
N ARG A 169 25.50 -11.94 -4.81
CA ARG A 169 26.79 -12.63 -4.99
C ARG A 169 26.83 -13.47 -6.27
N GLN A 170 25.73 -14.15 -6.60
CA GLN A 170 25.60 -14.89 -7.85
C GLN A 170 25.78 -13.98 -9.07
N PHE A 171 25.44 -12.70 -8.95
CA PHE A 171 25.67 -11.72 -10.01
C PHE A 171 27.08 -11.18 -10.09
N LEU A 172 27.68 -10.87 -8.94
CA LEU A 172 29.04 -10.35 -8.91
C LEU A 172 30.08 -11.40 -9.35
N SER A 173 29.80 -12.70 -9.16
CA SER A 173 30.67 -13.78 -9.65
C SER A 173 30.64 -13.99 -11.17
N HIS A 174 29.71 -13.37 -11.90
CA HIS A 174 29.59 -13.52 -13.36
C HIS A 174 30.32 -12.43 -14.15
N ASP A 175 30.68 -11.31 -13.51
CA ASP A 175 31.39 -10.20 -14.16
C ASP A 175 32.92 -10.38 -14.23
N SER A 176 33.52 -11.32 -13.48
CA SER A 176 34.98 -11.51 -13.47
C SER A 176 35.54 -12.31 -14.66
N ASP A 177 34.71 -13.04 -15.42
CA ASP A 177 35.15 -13.89 -16.54
C ASP A 177 35.06 -13.22 -17.92
N ARG A 178 34.70 -11.94 -18.01
CA ARG A 178 34.67 -11.17 -19.26
C ARG A 178 35.84 -10.18 -19.37
N ARG A 179 37.07 -10.70 -19.37
CA ARG A 179 38.19 -9.95 -19.98
C ARG A 179 38.24 -10.28 -21.46
N ILE A 180 38.00 -9.25 -22.27
CA ILE A 180 38.22 -9.25 -23.71
C ILE A 180 39.72 -9.28 -23.93
N ASP A 181 40.29 -10.45 -24.24
CA ASP A 181 41.59 -10.52 -24.89
C ASP A 181 41.39 -10.36 -26.39
N THR A 182 41.73 -9.17 -26.87
CA THR A 182 42.01 -8.89 -28.27
C THR A 182 43.31 -9.56 -28.66
N ASP A 183 43.23 -10.71 -29.34
CA ASP A 183 44.10 -11.07 -30.46
C ASP A 183 43.53 -12.26 -31.29
N CYS A 184 43.65 -12.13 -32.62
CA CYS A 184 43.20 -13.01 -33.74
C CYS A 184 43.87 -14.42 -33.70
N PRO A 185 43.43 -15.54 -34.36
CA PRO A 185 42.59 -15.69 -35.58
C PRO A 185 41.55 -16.87 -35.61
N GLN A 186 40.87 -16.98 -36.75
CA GLN A 186 39.84 -17.96 -37.18
C GLN A 186 40.16 -19.44 -36.86
N THR A 187 39.24 -20.21 -36.26
CA THR A 187 38.44 -21.32 -36.89
C THR A 187 37.61 -22.11 -35.85
N THR A 188 36.48 -22.66 -36.33
CA THR A 188 35.67 -23.78 -35.80
C THR A 188 34.82 -23.61 -34.53
N THR A 189 33.57 -23.25 -34.78
CA THR A 189 32.31 -23.83 -34.23
C THR A 189 32.42 -24.82 -33.06
N GLU A 190 32.11 -24.36 -31.85
CA GLU A 190 31.31 -25.09 -30.85
C GLU A 190 30.40 -24.11 -30.10
N SER A 191 29.14 -24.50 -29.91
CA SER A 191 28.09 -23.69 -29.29
C SER A 191 28.26 -23.58 -27.78
N TYR A 192 28.31 -22.36 -27.26
CA TYR A 192 28.17 -22.08 -25.82
C TYR A 192 26.90 -21.24 -25.60
N ASN A 193 25.85 -21.85 -25.06
CA ASN A 193 24.63 -21.18 -24.64
C ASN A 193 24.85 -20.53 -23.25
N PRO A 194 24.73 -19.20 -23.08
CA PRO A 194 24.71 -18.60 -21.77
C PRO A 194 23.34 -18.84 -21.12
N ASP A 195 23.37 -19.45 -19.94
CA ASP A 195 22.22 -19.88 -19.13
C ASP A 195 21.22 -18.71 -18.86
N THR A 196 20.06 -18.77 -19.51
CA THR A 196 19.01 -17.73 -19.54
C THR A 196 18.41 -17.44 -18.16
N SER A 197 18.56 -18.39 -17.23
CA SER A 197 18.06 -18.34 -15.85
C SER A 197 18.76 -17.27 -14.99
N GLN A 198 20.03 -16.97 -15.27
CA GLN A 198 20.80 -16.02 -14.47
C GLN A 198 20.44 -14.58 -14.83
N PHE A 199 20.24 -14.28 -16.11
CA PHE A 199 19.85 -12.94 -16.57
C PHE A 199 18.48 -12.50 -16.02
N GLU A 200 17.55 -13.44 -15.85
CA GLU A 200 16.22 -13.20 -15.27
C GLU A 200 16.29 -12.83 -13.80
N ALA A 201 17.11 -13.55 -13.02
CA ALA A 201 17.35 -13.20 -11.63
C ALA A 201 18.04 -11.83 -11.50
N LEU A 202 18.89 -11.45 -12.47
CA LEU A 202 19.62 -10.16 -12.47
C LEU A 202 18.65 -9.02 -12.66
N HIS A 203 17.76 -9.20 -13.63
CA HIS A 203 16.70 -8.26 -13.93
C HIS A 203 15.70 -8.16 -12.75
N GLY A 204 15.39 -9.28 -12.09
CA GLY A 204 14.58 -9.28 -10.87
C GLY A 204 15.20 -8.43 -9.76
N ILE A 205 16.50 -8.61 -9.50
CA ILE A 205 17.24 -7.81 -8.51
C ILE A 205 17.29 -6.33 -8.90
N LEU A 206 17.62 -6.01 -10.15
CA LEU A 206 17.69 -4.62 -10.62
C LEU A 206 16.33 -3.92 -10.47
N ASN A 207 15.23 -4.63 -10.67
CA ASN A 207 13.89 -4.09 -10.45
C ASN A 207 13.59 -3.85 -8.96
N ILE A 208 14.04 -4.73 -8.06
CA ILE A 208 13.90 -4.54 -6.61
C ILE A 208 14.70 -3.32 -6.16
N PHE A 209 15.95 -3.18 -6.60
CA PHE A 209 16.78 -2.02 -6.28
C PHE A 209 16.24 -0.73 -6.89
N ALA A 210 15.81 -0.74 -8.14
CA ALA A 210 15.18 0.42 -8.77
C ALA A 210 13.89 0.83 -8.03
N GLY A 211 13.10 -0.13 -7.58
CA GLY A 211 11.94 0.09 -6.73
C GLY A 211 12.31 0.70 -5.38
N GLY A 212 13.34 0.18 -4.71
CA GLY A 212 13.86 0.68 -3.45
C GLY A 212 14.41 2.11 -3.55
N ILE A 213 15.23 2.40 -4.56
CA ILE A 213 15.76 3.75 -4.83
C ILE A 213 14.62 4.73 -5.09
N LYS A 214 13.61 4.32 -5.88
CA LYS A 214 12.43 5.16 -6.14
C LYS A 214 11.61 5.40 -4.87
N ALA A 215 11.43 4.39 -4.03
CA ALA A 215 10.74 4.53 -2.75
C ALA A 215 11.48 5.48 -1.80
N LEU A 216 12.81 5.36 -1.71
CA LEU A 216 13.65 6.28 -0.94
C LEU A 216 13.59 7.71 -1.48
N GLY A 217 13.58 7.88 -2.81
CA GLY A 217 13.38 9.19 -3.45
C GLY A 217 12.03 9.82 -3.10
N ASN A 218 10.95 9.03 -3.15
CA ASN A 218 9.61 9.48 -2.77
C ASN A 218 9.53 9.84 -1.28
N ASP A 219 10.14 9.04 -0.42
CA ASP A 219 10.21 9.30 1.02
C ASP A 219 11.01 10.57 1.32
N GLY A 220 12.12 10.80 0.61
CA GLY A 220 12.89 12.04 0.69
C GLY A 220 12.06 13.27 0.29
N GLN A 221 11.31 13.19 -0.80
CA GLN A 221 10.39 14.27 -1.20
C GLN A 221 9.27 14.50 -0.17
N ARG A 222 8.68 13.42 0.37
CA ARG A 222 7.65 13.52 1.40
C ARG A 222 8.19 14.21 2.65
N LEU A 223 9.37 13.80 3.14
CA LEU A 223 10.02 14.41 4.29
C LEU A 223 10.35 15.88 4.05
N ASN A 224 10.81 16.23 2.84
CA ASN A 224 11.07 17.62 2.47
C ASN A 224 9.79 18.47 2.50
N ASN A 225 8.68 17.95 1.96
CA ASN A 225 7.38 18.63 2.00
C ASN A 225 6.85 18.78 3.44
N GLN A 226 7.00 17.74 4.26
CA GLN A 226 6.63 17.79 5.68
C GLN A 226 7.49 18.79 6.45
N SER A 227 8.80 18.85 6.18
CA SER A 227 9.71 19.83 6.77
C SER A 227 9.29 21.26 6.40
N LEU A 228 8.98 21.50 5.13
CA LEU A 228 8.53 22.81 4.66
C LEU A 228 7.20 23.21 5.32
N GLN A 229 6.25 22.28 5.42
CA GLN A 229 4.96 22.53 6.08
C GLN A 229 5.13 22.80 7.59
N ALA A 230 6.02 22.06 8.26
CA ALA A 230 6.34 22.29 9.66
C ALA A 230 6.97 23.67 9.86
N GLN A 231 7.84 24.11 8.95
CA GLN A 231 8.47 25.43 8.99
C GLN A 231 7.46 26.57 8.81
N VAL A 232 6.52 26.44 7.87
CA VAL A 232 5.41 27.40 7.72
C VAL A 232 4.52 27.44 8.96
N THR A 233 4.27 26.28 9.57
CA THR A 233 3.46 26.18 10.80
C THR A 233 4.17 26.87 11.97
N LEU A 234 5.48 26.65 12.13
CA LEU A 234 6.29 27.33 13.13
C LEU A 234 6.25 28.85 12.95
N GLN A 235 6.45 29.34 11.73
CA GLN A 235 6.38 30.77 11.44
C GLN A 235 5.01 31.36 11.80
N THR A 236 3.93 30.64 11.47
CA THR A 236 2.56 31.08 11.83
C THR A 236 2.34 31.12 13.34
N LEU A 237 2.91 30.17 14.08
CA LEU A 237 2.83 30.15 15.54
C LEU A 237 3.64 31.29 16.16
N GLU A 238 4.84 31.55 15.63
CA GLU A 238 5.68 32.68 16.04
C GLU A 238 4.98 34.02 15.81
N GLU A 239 4.25 34.19 14.70
CA GLU A 239 3.45 35.38 14.43
C GLU A 239 2.29 35.57 15.42
N LYS A 240 1.68 34.49 15.92
CA LYS A 240 0.55 34.53 16.86
C LYS A 240 0.97 34.68 18.33
N LEU A 241 2.20 34.30 18.65
CA LEU A 241 2.71 34.26 20.02
C LEU A 241 2.69 35.64 20.73
N PRO A 242 3.05 36.76 20.08
CA PRO A 242 2.94 38.08 20.69
C PRO A 242 1.51 38.49 21.06
N GLY A 243 0.53 38.18 20.19
CA GLY A 243 -0.88 38.52 20.44
C GLY A 243 -1.46 37.77 21.64
N LEU A 244 -1.14 36.48 21.77
CA LEU A 244 -1.51 35.69 22.94
C LEU A 244 -0.84 36.21 24.21
N LYS A 245 0.44 36.62 24.13
CA LYS A 245 1.16 37.20 25.26
C LYS A 245 0.51 38.49 25.76
N LEU A 246 0.16 39.40 24.85
CA LEU A 246 -0.55 40.64 25.18
C LEU A 246 -1.90 40.36 25.85
N SER A 247 -2.70 39.45 25.30
CA SER A 247 -3.99 39.08 25.89
C SER A 247 -3.86 38.48 27.29
N MET A 248 -2.79 37.72 27.54
CA MET A 248 -2.47 37.18 28.87
C MET A 248 -2.03 38.28 29.84
N GLU A 249 -1.23 39.25 29.39
CA GLU A 249 -0.83 40.43 30.18
C GLU A 249 -2.05 41.29 30.58
N GLU A 250 -2.97 41.53 29.64
CA GLU A 250 -4.24 42.24 29.90
C GLU A 250 -5.11 41.50 30.93
N SER A 251 -5.28 40.19 30.76
CA SER A 251 -6.05 39.36 31.69
C SER A 251 -5.44 39.35 33.10
N ASN A 252 -4.11 39.32 33.19
CA ASN A 252 -3.41 39.39 34.47
C ASN A 252 -3.55 40.76 35.14
N GLY A 253 -3.50 41.85 34.36
CA GLY A 253 -3.78 43.19 34.84
C GLY A 253 -5.19 43.33 35.41
N PHE A 254 -6.18 42.75 34.73
CA PHE A 254 -7.56 42.70 35.24
C PHE A 254 -7.66 41.95 36.58
N LEU A 255 -7.03 40.77 36.68
CA LEU A 255 -7.02 39.99 37.91
C LEU A 255 -6.34 40.73 39.08
N GLN A 256 -5.24 41.45 38.82
CA GLN A 256 -4.63 42.31 39.83
C GLN A 256 -5.58 43.41 40.31
N GLY A 257 -6.34 44.03 39.41
CA GLY A 257 -7.36 45.00 39.77
C GLY A 257 -8.46 44.41 40.67
N VAL A 258 -8.93 43.20 40.35
CA VAL A 258 -9.91 42.48 41.18
C VAL A 258 -9.35 42.17 42.57
N ASN A 259 -8.10 41.70 42.66
CA ASN A 259 -7.46 41.42 43.95
C ASN A 259 -7.30 42.68 44.80
N CYS A 260 -6.89 43.81 44.20
CA CYS A 260 -6.80 45.09 44.90
C CYS A 260 -8.16 45.50 45.49
N ASN A 261 -9.23 45.40 44.70
CA ASN A 261 -10.58 45.68 45.16
C ASN A 261 -11.01 44.76 46.30
N LEU A 262 -10.66 43.47 46.23
CA LEU A 262 -10.96 42.51 47.29
C LEU A 262 -10.24 42.86 48.60
N ASP A 263 -8.99 43.30 48.53
CA ASP A 263 -8.22 43.68 49.72
C ASP A 263 -8.75 44.96 50.36
N ILE A 264 -9.15 45.95 49.56
CA ILE A 264 -9.84 47.17 50.04
C ILE A 264 -11.13 46.77 50.78
N LEU A 265 -11.96 45.92 50.17
CA LEU A 265 -13.22 45.46 50.79
C LEU A 265 -12.98 44.69 52.09
N LYS A 266 -11.94 43.86 52.17
CA LYS A 266 -11.58 43.17 53.42
C LYS A 266 -11.15 44.16 54.51
N GLN A 267 -10.38 45.18 54.14
CA GLN A 267 -9.94 46.21 55.09
C GLN A 267 -11.13 47.03 55.61
N ASP A 268 -12.03 47.45 54.73
CA ASP A 268 -13.26 48.16 55.08
C ASP A 268 -14.15 47.32 56.01
N PHE A 269 -14.32 46.03 55.69
CA PHE A 269 -15.08 45.10 56.52
C PHE A 269 -14.46 44.93 57.91
N THR A 270 -13.13 44.80 58.00
CA THR A 270 -12.41 44.68 59.28
C THR A 270 -12.59 45.94 60.12
N SER A 271 -12.47 47.13 59.51
CA SER A 271 -12.67 48.41 60.22
C SER A 271 -14.12 48.58 60.70
N LEU A 272 -15.10 48.14 59.91
CA LEU A 272 -16.50 48.12 60.33
C LEU A 272 -16.72 47.16 61.50
N GLN A 273 -16.10 45.97 61.46
CA GLN A 273 -16.21 44.98 62.53
C GLN A 273 -15.62 45.49 63.85
N GLU A 274 -14.48 46.19 63.82
CA GLU A 274 -13.90 46.84 65.00
C GLU A 274 -14.85 47.90 65.57
N LYS A 275 -15.38 48.80 64.74
CA LYS A 275 -16.34 49.84 65.18
C LYS A 275 -17.60 49.27 65.81
N VAL A 276 -18.08 48.12 65.32
CA VAL A 276 -19.25 47.44 65.90
C VAL A 276 -18.92 46.81 67.25
N ASN A 277 -17.71 46.27 67.42
CA ASN A 277 -17.29 45.68 68.69
C ASN A 277 -17.02 46.73 69.79
N ASP A 278 -16.74 47.97 69.40
CA ASP A 278 -16.49 49.11 70.30
C ASP A 278 -17.79 49.83 70.77
N LEU A 279 -18.96 49.45 70.23
CA LEU A 279 -20.29 49.98 70.59
C LEU A 279 -21.01 49.09 71.62
#